data_AF-A0A3D0S766-F1
#
_entry.id   AF-A0A3D0S766-F1
#
_cell.length_a   1.000
_cell.length_b   1.000
_cell.length_c   1.000
_cell.angle_alpha   90.00
_cell.angle_beta   90.00
_cell.angle_gamma   90.00
#
_symmetry.space_group_name_H-M   'P 1'
#
loop_
_entity.id
_entity.type
_entity.pdbx_description
1 polymer ?
#
loop_
_entity_poly.entity_id
_entity_poly.type
_entity_poly.pdbx_seq_one_letter_code
_entity_poly.pdbx_strand_id
1 'polypeptide(L)'
;MVTLSGQSSSQTFAPLTQPQIRAQSEALLAYAGRTVPVVFSGFPHLDGWYTVGSPGADESTWRAHTSIEWALDLVQVGRDADVEIESGLVGGNRVHVSAATAELWHAPAVGASAYMVGSSVPGFVDRVSATGTVRVYRALPAASNPRWGSPAVAALGGAAQVSVDGDVLTGTTSADTPADWAVDNGLVRVQPRTSAGTFRVTSYLVSGWGTPKVFDVKRNGVSLGAASHVTVVRNDPCEVVVRLTWDHAPSRSTVDVAVKRGARHVSLTLQQANVAGPWRIDDNGGGGVVSDQLAASGYIERQPSDVDGNFWVIGTTVAAAAAGTFGLQGSAPSSVMPCYVGVVRSGQFAQNGDTAAQVNAQYLGTPGETERVISR
;
A
#
# COMPACT_ATOMS: atom_id res chain seq x y z
N MET A 1 -9.51 27.18 17.17
CA MET A 1 -8.09 26.77 17.25
C MET A 1 -7.89 26.14 18.62
N VAL A 2 -7.33 24.93 18.67
CA VAL A 2 -7.03 24.19 19.90
C VAL A 2 -5.54 23.91 19.91
N THR A 3 -4.84 24.30 20.98
CA THR A 3 -3.41 23.99 21.15
C THR A 3 -3.28 22.80 22.09
N LEU A 4 -2.54 21.78 21.66
CA LEU A 4 -2.21 20.60 22.44
C LEU A 4 -0.71 20.60 22.74
N SER A 5 -0.33 20.18 23.93
CA SER A 5 1.07 20.00 24.30
C SER A 5 1.24 18.82 25.24
N GLY A 6 2.45 18.26 25.28
CA GLY A 6 2.79 17.16 26.15
C GLY A 6 4.27 16.81 26.10
N GLN A 7 4.62 15.71 26.76
CA GLN A 7 6.01 15.23 26.84
C GLN A 7 6.05 13.71 26.72
N SER A 8 7.04 13.21 25.99
CA SER A 8 7.37 11.78 25.88
C SER A 8 8.77 11.53 26.42
N SER A 9 9.01 10.44 27.17
CA SER A 9 10.34 10.15 27.74
C SER A 9 10.68 8.66 27.80
N SER A 10 12.00 8.36 27.76
CA SER A 10 12.54 6.99 27.63
C SER A 10 12.65 6.19 28.94
N GLN A 11 12.07 6.66 30.05
CA GLN A 11 12.17 6.00 31.37
C GLN A 11 10.86 5.97 32.17
N THR A 12 9.71 5.89 31.51
CA THR A 12 8.41 5.66 32.18
C THR A 12 8.21 4.17 32.51
N PHE A 13 7.11 3.82 33.20
CA PHE A 13 6.76 2.45 33.60
C PHE A 13 6.57 1.47 32.40
N ALA A 14 6.56 1.99 31.16
CA ALA A 14 6.64 1.26 29.90
C ALA A 14 7.50 2.09 28.90
N PRO A 15 8.83 2.10 29.06
CA PRO A 15 9.68 3.08 28.40
C PRO A 15 9.83 2.78 26.91
N LEU A 16 9.50 3.75 26.08
CA LEU A 16 9.91 3.77 24.68
C LEU A 16 11.43 3.92 24.60
N THR A 17 12.06 3.24 23.64
CA THR A 17 13.48 3.42 23.37
C THR A 17 13.74 4.81 22.77
N GLN A 18 14.98 5.32 22.86
CA GLN A 18 15.32 6.63 22.27
C GLN A 18 14.97 6.72 20.77
N PRO A 19 15.26 5.70 19.93
CA PRO A 19 14.86 5.71 18.52
C PRO A 19 13.34 5.83 18.34
N GLN A 20 12.55 5.13 19.15
CA GLN A 20 11.08 5.17 19.06
C GLN A 20 10.52 6.55 19.41
N ILE A 21 11.07 7.22 20.43
CA ILE A 21 10.64 8.57 20.81
C ILE A 21 10.94 9.58 19.71
N ARG A 22 12.13 9.49 19.10
CA ARG A 22 12.50 10.31 17.94
C ARG A 22 11.63 10.01 16.71
N ALA A 23 11.31 8.74 16.46
CA ALA A 23 10.41 8.37 15.36
C ALA A 23 9.00 8.95 15.56
N GLN A 24 8.49 8.95 16.80
CA GLN A 24 7.20 9.58 17.12
C GLN A 24 7.22 11.10 16.96
N SER A 25 8.31 11.78 17.34
CA SER A 25 8.43 13.22 17.13
C SER A 25 8.51 13.58 15.64
N GLU A 26 9.28 12.82 14.86
CA GLU A 26 9.32 12.98 13.39
C GLU A 26 7.94 12.75 12.76
N ALA A 27 7.20 11.74 13.23
CA ALA A 27 5.83 11.47 12.80
C ALA A 27 4.88 12.64 13.11
N LEU A 28 5.05 13.31 14.26
CA LEU A 28 4.28 14.51 14.61
C LEU A 28 4.59 15.67 13.66
N LEU A 29 5.87 15.92 13.41
CA LEU A 29 6.31 17.00 12.52
C LEU A 29 5.83 16.77 11.08
N ALA A 30 5.72 15.52 10.64
CA ALA A 30 5.21 15.16 9.31
C ALA A 30 3.74 15.56 9.07
N TYR A 31 2.98 15.86 10.12
CA TYR A 31 1.60 16.35 9.99
C TYR A 31 1.49 17.84 9.65
N ALA A 32 2.58 18.62 9.68
CA ALA A 32 2.53 20.06 9.42
C ALA A 32 1.75 20.40 8.13
N GLY A 33 0.69 21.22 8.27
CA GLY A 33 -0.20 21.63 7.17
C GLY A 33 -1.18 20.55 6.66
N ARG A 34 -1.15 19.32 7.19
CA ARG A 34 -2.07 18.25 6.78
C ARG A 34 -3.41 18.37 7.49
N THR A 35 -4.48 18.02 6.80
CA THR A 35 -5.80 17.83 7.40
C THR A 35 -5.93 16.39 7.86
N VAL A 36 -6.21 16.20 9.15
CA VAL A 36 -6.27 14.90 9.82
C VAL A 36 -7.59 14.72 10.58
N PRO A 37 -8.09 13.49 10.72
CA PRO A 37 -9.18 13.20 11.64
C PRO A 37 -8.66 13.29 13.09
N VAL A 38 -9.40 13.96 13.96
CA VAL A 38 -9.08 14.07 15.39
C VAL A 38 -10.29 13.65 16.21
N VAL A 39 -10.04 12.78 17.20
CA VAL A 39 -11.04 12.29 18.16
C VAL A 39 -10.56 12.66 19.57
N PHE A 40 -11.40 13.35 20.33
CA PHE A 40 -11.11 13.80 21.69
C PHE A 40 -11.79 12.89 22.70
N SER A 41 -10.98 12.21 23.52
CA SER A 41 -11.52 11.45 24.65
C SER A 41 -12.20 12.39 25.65
N GLY A 42 -13.48 12.11 25.96
CA GLY A 42 -14.29 12.91 26.88
C GLY A 42 -14.97 14.15 26.29
N PHE A 43 -14.62 14.56 25.06
CA PHE A 43 -15.20 15.74 24.40
C PHE A 43 -15.61 15.45 22.94
N PRO A 44 -16.54 14.51 22.70
CA PRO A 44 -16.89 14.07 21.33
C PRO A 44 -17.50 15.18 20.45
N HIS A 45 -17.99 16.27 21.05
CA HIS A 45 -18.46 17.43 20.29
C HIS A 45 -17.32 18.23 19.62
N LEU A 46 -16.07 17.95 19.97
CA LEU A 46 -14.86 18.47 19.33
C LEU A 46 -14.33 17.51 18.25
N ASP A 47 -14.91 16.32 18.08
CA ASP A 47 -14.46 15.40 17.03
C ASP A 47 -14.69 16.01 15.65
N GLY A 48 -13.79 15.71 14.71
CA GLY A 48 -13.90 16.15 13.34
C GLY A 48 -12.56 16.25 12.65
N TRP A 49 -12.49 17.12 11.64
CA TRP A 49 -11.34 17.28 10.78
C TRP A 49 -10.61 18.57 11.08
N TYR A 50 -9.29 18.46 11.23
CA TYR A 50 -8.43 19.56 11.65
C TYR A 50 -7.21 19.66 10.77
N THR A 51 -6.85 20.88 10.38
CA THR A 51 -5.54 21.17 9.81
C THR A 51 -4.55 21.34 10.95
N VAL A 52 -3.47 20.58 10.91
CA VAL A 52 -2.35 20.72 11.85
C VAL A 52 -1.52 21.93 11.43
N GLY A 53 -1.34 22.87 12.34
CA GLY A 53 -0.59 24.11 12.14
C GLY A 53 0.92 23.88 12.13
N SER A 54 1.61 24.45 13.13
CA SER A 54 3.05 24.30 13.31
C SER A 54 3.32 23.32 14.46
N PRO A 55 3.44 22.00 14.18
CA PRO A 55 3.89 21.07 15.20
C PRO A 55 5.34 21.38 15.59
N GLY A 56 5.65 21.29 16.88
CA GLY A 56 6.97 21.45 17.45
C GLY A 56 7.35 20.23 18.29
N ALA A 57 8.64 19.90 18.28
CA ALA A 57 9.21 18.83 19.07
C ALA A 57 10.63 19.23 19.52
N ASP A 58 10.80 19.50 20.82
CA ASP A 58 12.06 19.91 21.41
C ASP A 58 12.69 18.73 22.16
N GLU A 59 13.83 18.23 21.65
CA GLU A 59 14.57 17.12 22.27
C GLU A 59 15.53 17.63 23.35
N SER A 60 15.45 17.03 24.53
CA SER A 60 16.45 17.14 25.59
C SER A 60 17.01 15.76 25.91
N THR A 61 18.32 15.60 25.76
CA THR A 61 19.02 14.35 26.07
C THR A 61 20.06 14.57 27.17
N TRP A 62 19.96 13.80 28.25
CA TRP A 62 20.93 13.75 29.35
C TRP A 62 21.35 12.31 29.64
N ARG A 63 22.63 11.99 29.40
CA ARG A 63 23.16 10.61 29.45
C ARG A 63 22.33 9.68 28.55
N ALA A 64 21.76 8.62 29.12
CA ALA A 64 20.90 7.67 28.41
C ALA A 64 19.41 8.05 28.45
N HIS A 65 19.07 9.23 28.98
CA HIS A 65 17.70 9.71 29.06
C HIS A 65 17.41 10.70 27.95
N THR A 66 16.34 10.47 27.20
CA THR A 66 15.82 11.39 26.19
C THR A 66 14.38 11.73 26.53
N SER A 67 14.07 13.02 26.56
CA SER A 67 12.72 13.58 26.66
C SER A 67 12.44 14.46 25.46
N ILE A 68 11.25 14.36 24.88
CA ILE A 68 10.77 15.25 23.83
C ILE A 68 9.52 15.96 24.34
N GLU A 69 9.59 17.29 24.40
CA GLU A 69 8.41 18.14 24.62
C GLU A 69 7.81 18.47 23.27
N TRP A 70 6.50 18.31 23.13
CA TRP A 70 5.80 18.54 21.88
C TRP A 70 4.63 19.49 22.05
N ALA A 71 4.36 20.25 21.01
CA ALA A 71 3.20 21.12 20.91
C ALA A 71 2.66 21.10 19.47
N LEU A 72 1.35 21.25 19.30
CA LEU A 72 0.75 21.42 18.00
C LEU A 72 -0.55 22.23 18.09
N ASP A 73 -0.82 22.96 17.02
CA ASP A 73 -2.06 23.71 16.86
C ASP A 73 -3.00 22.98 15.90
N LEU A 74 -4.27 22.88 16.29
CA LEU A 74 -5.34 22.32 15.48
C LEU A 74 -6.33 23.42 15.08
N VAL A 75 -6.49 23.61 13.77
CA VAL A 75 -7.51 24.49 13.19
C VAL A 75 -8.63 23.64 12.63
N GLN A 76 -9.83 23.78 13.19
CA GLN A 76 -10.98 22.98 12.76
C GLN A 76 -11.38 23.35 11.33
N VAL A 77 -11.44 22.34 10.47
CA VAL A 77 -11.95 22.45 9.09
C VAL A 77 -13.47 22.27 9.10
N GLY A 78 -13.97 21.30 9.86
CA GLY A 78 -15.39 21.03 10.03
C GLY A 78 -15.64 19.74 10.79
N ARG A 79 -16.88 19.53 11.23
CA ARG A 79 -17.31 18.25 11.78
C ARG A 79 -17.65 17.29 10.65
N ASP A 80 -17.87 16.02 10.98
CA ASP A 80 -18.21 14.96 10.03
C ASP A 80 -19.41 15.28 9.12
N ALA A 81 -20.35 16.11 9.60
CA ALA A 81 -21.51 16.55 8.83
C ALA A 81 -21.22 17.71 7.86
N ASP A 82 -20.16 18.49 8.11
CA ASP A 82 -19.83 19.72 7.39
C ASP A 82 -18.84 19.47 6.23
N VAL A 83 -18.23 18.28 6.20
CA VAL A 83 -17.15 17.95 5.26
C VAL A 83 -17.43 16.68 4.45
N GLU A 84 -16.75 16.62 3.31
CA GLU A 84 -16.59 15.44 2.47
C GLU A 84 -15.10 15.22 2.19
N ILE A 85 -14.74 13.99 1.85
CA ILE A 85 -13.44 13.66 1.30
C ILE A 85 -13.60 13.52 -0.21
N GLU A 86 -12.71 14.13 -0.96
CA GLU A 86 -12.60 14.00 -2.41
C GLU A 86 -11.29 13.29 -2.78
N SER A 87 -11.39 12.29 -3.65
CA SER A 87 -10.23 11.68 -4.30
C SER A 87 -10.01 12.30 -5.67
N GLY A 88 -8.85 12.94 -5.85
CA GLY A 88 -8.34 13.31 -7.17
C GLY A 88 -7.75 12.08 -7.84
N LEU A 89 -8.45 11.53 -8.84
CA LEU A 89 -7.98 10.36 -9.59
C LEU A 89 -7.29 10.80 -10.88
N VAL A 90 -6.06 10.34 -11.09
CA VAL A 90 -5.27 10.63 -12.29
C VAL A 90 -4.82 9.34 -12.97
N GLY A 91 -5.02 9.26 -14.29
CA GLY A 91 -4.68 8.09 -15.08
C GLY A 91 -5.73 6.98 -14.97
N GLY A 92 -5.29 5.75 -14.72
CA GLY A 92 -6.18 4.58 -14.67
C GLY A 92 -6.38 3.87 -16.01
N ASN A 93 -5.41 3.98 -16.91
CA ASN A 93 -5.32 3.15 -18.12
C ASN A 93 -3.84 2.96 -18.47
N ARG A 94 -3.16 2.04 -17.76
CA ARG A 94 -1.75 1.73 -18.02
C ARG A 94 -1.61 1.22 -19.45
N VAL A 95 -0.63 1.72 -20.20
CA VAL A 95 -0.29 1.18 -21.51
C VAL A 95 0.23 -0.25 -21.33
N HIS A 96 -0.34 -1.20 -22.07
CA HIS A 96 0.00 -2.61 -21.98
C HIS A 96 -0.11 -3.31 -23.33
N VAL A 97 0.56 -4.46 -23.46
CA VAL A 97 0.63 -5.22 -24.73
C VAL A 97 -0.48 -6.27 -24.89
N SER A 98 -1.16 -6.66 -23.82
CA SER A 98 -2.24 -7.65 -23.88
C SER A 98 -3.54 -7.04 -24.40
N ALA A 99 -4.54 -7.87 -24.68
CA ALA A 99 -5.88 -7.44 -25.10
C ALA A 99 -6.84 -7.19 -23.91
N ALA A 100 -6.33 -7.14 -22.67
CA ALA A 100 -7.14 -6.90 -21.50
C ALA A 100 -7.72 -5.47 -21.48
N THR A 101 -8.88 -5.30 -20.88
CA THR A 101 -9.43 -3.97 -20.64
C THR A 101 -9.04 -3.51 -19.25
N ALA A 102 -8.40 -2.34 -19.15
CA ALA A 102 -8.17 -1.67 -17.88
C ALA A 102 -9.51 -1.26 -17.23
N GLU A 103 -9.64 -1.48 -15.93
CA GLU A 103 -10.84 -1.11 -15.18
C GLU A 103 -10.48 -0.05 -14.13
N LEU A 104 -10.97 1.17 -14.30
CA LEU A 104 -10.84 2.21 -13.28
C LEU A 104 -11.67 1.85 -12.05
N TRP A 105 -11.08 1.98 -10.87
CA TRP A 105 -11.68 1.61 -9.59
C TRP A 105 -11.24 2.56 -8.48
N HIS A 106 -12.01 2.58 -7.39
CA HIS A 106 -11.72 3.37 -6.19
C HIS A 106 -12.23 2.67 -4.94
N ALA A 107 -11.57 2.88 -3.82
CA ALA A 107 -12.00 2.36 -2.53
C ALA A 107 -11.91 3.48 -1.48
N PRO A 108 -13.04 4.02 -0.99
CA PRO A 108 -13.01 4.97 0.11
C PRO A 108 -12.66 4.27 1.43
N ALA A 109 -12.43 5.05 2.48
CA ALA A 109 -12.20 4.51 3.83
C ALA A 109 -13.41 3.65 4.30
N VAL A 110 -13.15 2.72 5.22
CA VAL A 110 -14.20 1.92 5.84
C VAL A 110 -15.22 2.84 6.52
N GLY A 111 -16.51 2.51 6.40
CA GLY A 111 -17.60 3.33 6.94
C GLY A 111 -17.91 4.57 6.12
N ALA A 112 -17.40 4.68 4.88
CA ALA A 112 -17.79 5.73 3.96
C ALA A 112 -19.31 5.76 3.72
N SER A 113 -19.84 6.97 3.60
CA SER A 113 -21.26 7.28 3.40
C SER A 113 -21.42 8.25 2.23
N ALA A 114 -22.62 8.29 1.64
CA ALA A 114 -22.94 9.21 0.55
C ALA A 114 -21.91 9.23 -0.60
N TYR A 115 -21.38 8.04 -0.96
CA TYR A 115 -20.40 7.93 -2.03
C TYR A 115 -20.99 8.41 -3.36
N MET A 116 -20.34 9.38 -3.98
CA MET A 116 -20.75 10.03 -5.20
C MET A 116 -19.63 9.98 -6.23
N VAL A 117 -19.95 9.58 -7.46
CA VAL A 117 -19.03 9.61 -8.60
C VAL A 117 -19.78 10.05 -9.86
N GLY A 118 -19.84 11.37 -10.05
CA GLY A 118 -20.62 11.98 -11.12
C GLY A 118 -22.09 11.55 -11.07
N SER A 119 -22.68 11.28 -12.24
CA SER A 119 -24.07 10.84 -12.41
C SER A 119 -24.24 9.32 -12.45
N SER A 120 -23.18 8.54 -12.23
CA SER A 120 -23.19 7.08 -12.36
C SER A 120 -23.34 6.37 -11.02
N VAL A 121 -24.01 5.21 -11.02
CA VAL A 121 -24.01 4.29 -9.89
C VAL A 121 -23.04 3.15 -10.21
N PRO A 122 -21.79 3.21 -9.73
CA PRO A 122 -20.80 2.17 -10.02
C PRO A 122 -21.17 0.86 -9.34
N GLY A 123 -20.82 -0.25 -10.00
CA GLY A 123 -20.79 -1.56 -9.34
C GLY A 123 -19.74 -1.59 -8.24
N PHE A 124 -19.87 -2.52 -7.28
CA PHE A 124 -18.89 -2.65 -6.20
C PHE A 124 -18.66 -4.11 -5.79
N VAL A 125 -17.56 -4.33 -5.08
CA VAL A 125 -17.25 -5.56 -4.36
C VAL A 125 -16.83 -5.22 -2.93
N ASP A 126 -17.32 -5.98 -1.96
CA ASP A 126 -16.97 -5.80 -0.54
C ASP A 126 -15.88 -6.79 -0.14
N ARG A 127 -14.75 -6.27 0.34
CA ARG A 127 -13.58 -7.05 0.72
C ARG A 127 -13.38 -6.96 2.23
N VAL A 128 -13.48 -8.09 2.92
CA VAL A 128 -13.16 -8.17 4.37
C VAL A 128 -11.65 -7.95 4.53
N SER A 129 -11.27 -6.89 5.24
CA SER A 129 -9.89 -6.54 5.58
C SER A 129 -9.64 -6.70 7.08
N ALA A 130 -8.38 -6.62 7.49
CA ALA A 130 -7.97 -6.65 8.89
C ALA A 130 -8.61 -5.55 9.76
N THR A 131 -9.02 -4.43 9.15
CA THR A 131 -9.57 -3.26 9.85
C THR A 131 -11.04 -2.99 9.53
N GLY A 132 -11.74 -3.98 8.95
CA GLY A 132 -13.15 -3.86 8.56
C GLY A 132 -13.40 -4.10 7.07
N THR A 133 -14.67 -4.03 6.65
CA THR A 133 -15.03 -4.30 5.25
C THR A 133 -14.74 -3.08 4.38
N VAL A 134 -13.82 -3.23 3.44
CA VAL A 134 -13.48 -2.22 2.44
C VAL A 134 -14.37 -2.43 1.22
N ARG A 135 -15.16 -1.42 0.86
CA ARG A 135 -15.94 -1.43 -0.38
C ARG A 135 -15.09 -0.88 -1.52
N VAL A 136 -15.03 -1.62 -2.62
CA VAL A 136 -14.29 -1.23 -3.83
C VAL A 136 -15.30 -0.98 -4.95
N TYR A 137 -15.42 0.28 -5.36
CA TYR A 137 -16.22 0.69 -6.51
C TYR A 137 -15.44 0.46 -7.80
N ARG A 138 -16.12 -0.08 -8.79
CA ARG A 138 -15.52 -0.62 -10.03
C ARG A 138 -16.16 0.01 -11.26
N ALA A 139 -15.44 -0.07 -12.38
CA ALA A 139 -15.83 0.49 -13.67
C ALA A 139 -16.23 1.97 -13.57
N LEU A 140 -15.42 2.76 -12.87
CA LEU A 140 -15.66 4.20 -12.73
C LEU A 140 -15.51 4.91 -14.08
N PRO A 141 -16.29 5.97 -14.35
CA PRO A 141 -16.06 6.81 -15.51
C PRO A 141 -14.70 7.51 -15.41
N ALA A 142 -14.01 7.66 -16.55
CA ALA A 142 -12.76 8.41 -16.61
C ALA A 142 -12.96 9.87 -16.16
N ALA A 143 -11.89 10.50 -15.65
CA ALA A 143 -11.90 11.88 -15.18
C ALA A 143 -12.95 12.18 -14.09
N SER A 144 -13.34 11.16 -13.31
CA SER A 144 -14.21 11.34 -12.14
C SER A 144 -13.38 11.57 -10.89
N ASN A 145 -13.85 12.48 -10.02
CA ASN A 145 -13.30 12.66 -8.67
C ASN A 145 -14.35 12.19 -7.65
N PRO A 146 -14.23 10.96 -7.12
CA PRO A 146 -15.17 10.45 -6.14
C PRO A 146 -15.19 11.30 -4.87
N ARG A 147 -16.38 11.44 -4.28
CA ARG A 147 -16.60 12.13 -3.01
C ARG A 147 -17.39 11.25 -2.05
N TRP A 148 -17.10 11.35 -0.76
CA TRP A 148 -17.85 10.64 0.28
C TRP A 148 -17.75 11.32 1.63
N GLY A 149 -18.72 11.07 2.51
CA GLY A 149 -18.62 11.39 3.93
C GLY A 149 -17.91 10.27 4.68
N SER A 150 -17.03 10.61 5.62
CA SER A 150 -16.40 9.65 6.54
C SER A 150 -16.30 10.27 7.93
N PRO A 151 -16.76 9.56 8.98
CA PRO A 151 -16.60 10.08 10.34
C PRO A 151 -15.13 10.02 10.75
N ALA A 152 -14.66 11.01 11.52
CA ALA A 152 -13.25 11.11 11.93
C ALA A 152 -12.72 9.81 12.56
N VAL A 153 -13.54 9.13 13.37
CA VAL A 153 -13.18 7.86 14.02
C VAL A 153 -12.92 6.69 13.05
N ALA A 154 -13.49 6.71 11.85
CA ALA A 154 -13.37 5.64 10.86
C ALA A 154 -12.48 6.00 9.66
N ALA A 155 -11.98 7.24 9.59
CA ALA A 155 -11.28 7.78 8.43
C ALA A 155 -10.02 7.00 8.00
N LEU A 156 -9.38 6.28 8.94
CA LEU A 156 -8.21 5.43 8.66
C LEU A 156 -8.56 3.95 8.47
N GLY A 157 -9.83 3.58 8.55
CA GLY A 157 -10.27 2.20 8.35
C GLY A 157 -9.99 1.75 6.92
N GLY A 158 -9.30 0.62 6.77
CA GLY A 158 -8.86 0.09 5.48
C GLY A 158 -7.69 0.86 4.85
N ALA A 159 -7.04 1.76 5.59
CA ALA A 159 -5.90 2.51 5.07
C ALA A 159 -4.77 1.57 4.60
N ALA A 160 -4.06 2.01 3.56
CA ALA A 160 -2.73 1.53 3.30
C ALA A 160 -1.78 2.07 4.37
N GLN A 161 -0.87 1.23 4.85
CA GLN A 161 0.03 1.52 5.96
C GLN A 161 1.43 0.98 5.67
N VAL A 162 2.43 1.67 6.19
CA VAL A 162 3.81 1.20 6.24
C VAL A 162 4.26 1.14 7.68
N SER A 163 4.96 0.08 8.04
CA SER A 163 5.66 -0.03 9.32
C SER A 163 7.14 -0.35 9.11
N VAL A 164 7.97 0.14 10.03
CA VAL A 164 9.41 -0.12 10.10
C VAL A 164 9.75 -0.35 11.57
N ASP A 165 10.55 -1.38 11.87
CA ASP A 165 10.90 -1.77 13.25
C ASP A 165 9.69 -1.99 14.18
N GLY A 166 8.57 -2.44 13.60
CA GLY A 166 7.31 -2.67 14.30
C GLY A 166 6.44 -1.42 14.51
N ASP A 167 6.92 -0.22 14.20
CA ASP A 167 6.17 1.03 14.36
C ASP A 167 5.47 1.45 13.04
N VAL A 168 4.18 1.76 13.11
CA VAL A 168 3.40 2.29 11.97
C VAL A 168 3.78 3.76 11.75
N LEU A 169 4.11 4.11 10.51
CA LEU A 169 4.57 5.46 10.18
C LEU A 169 3.42 6.37 9.75
N THR A 170 3.59 7.66 10.02
CA THR A 170 2.68 8.76 9.61
C THR A 170 3.25 9.59 8.44
N GLY A 171 4.57 9.60 8.31
CA GLY A 171 5.30 10.32 7.27
C GLY A 171 6.14 9.37 6.41
N THR A 172 7.14 9.92 5.73
CA THR A 172 8.10 9.15 4.91
C THR A 172 9.46 8.98 5.57
N THR A 173 9.71 9.67 6.69
CA THR A 173 10.94 9.51 7.46
C THR A 173 10.88 8.22 8.26
N SER A 174 11.90 7.37 8.12
CA SER A 174 12.02 6.12 8.86
C SER A 174 13.50 5.77 9.07
N ALA A 175 13.76 4.83 9.98
CA ALA A 175 15.03 4.11 9.99
C ALA A 175 15.19 3.31 8.68
N ASP A 176 16.43 3.10 8.28
CA ASP A 176 16.78 2.20 7.17
C ASP A 176 17.01 0.79 7.72
N THR A 177 15.91 0.08 7.95
CA THR A 177 15.93 -1.29 8.47
C THR A 177 15.41 -2.28 7.41
N PRO A 178 16.24 -2.68 6.42
CA PRO A 178 15.81 -3.52 5.29
C PRO A 178 15.33 -4.92 5.71
N ALA A 179 15.64 -5.35 6.93
CA ALA A 179 15.22 -6.62 7.50
C ALA A 179 13.87 -6.57 8.25
N ASP A 180 13.35 -5.38 8.57
CA ASP A 180 12.12 -5.21 9.33
C ASP A 180 11.29 -4.02 8.81
N TRP A 181 10.41 -4.34 7.86
CA TRP A 181 9.41 -3.42 7.34
C TRP A 181 8.14 -4.18 6.95
N ALA A 182 7.03 -3.47 6.82
CA ALA A 182 5.85 -4.00 6.15
C ALA A 182 5.14 -2.90 5.37
N VAL A 183 4.55 -3.26 4.23
CA VAL A 183 3.48 -2.46 3.63
C VAL A 183 2.22 -3.30 3.58
N ASP A 184 1.10 -2.75 4.00
CA ASP A 184 -0.19 -3.45 4.00
C ASP A 184 -1.35 -2.50 3.69
N ASN A 185 -2.48 -3.07 3.29
CA ASN A 185 -3.74 -2.35 3.08
C ASN A 185 -4.92 -3.07 3.75
N GLY A 186 -4.63 -3.90 4.76
CA GLY A 186 -5.57 -4.81 5.40
C GLY A 186 -6.03 -6.01 4.55
N LEU A 187 -5.71 -6.08 3.25
CA LEU A 187 -6.13 -7.16 2.34
C LEU A 187 -4.95 -8.00 1.82
N VAL A 188 -3.84 -7.32 1.56
CA VAL A 188 -2.54 -7.86 1.19
C VAL A 188 -1.47 -7.16 2.04
N ARG A 189 -0.44 -7.92 2.41
CA ARG A 189 0.72 -7.43 3.16
C ARG A 189 1.99 -7.93 2.53
N VAL A 190 2.98 -7.06 2.39
CA VAL A 190 4.33 -7.37 1.93
C VAL A 190 5.32 -7.16 3.07
N GLN A 191 6.23 -8.11 3.24
CA GLN A 191 7.25 -8.10 4.29
C GLN A 191 8.60 -8.52 3.71
N PRO A 192 9.74 -8.11 4.30
CA PRO A 192 11.05 -8.53 3.86
C PRO A 192 11.20 -10.04 3.94
N ARG A 193 12.15 -10.54 3.15
CA ARG A 193 12.70 -11.87 3.36
C ARG A 193 14.21 -11.76 3.54
N THR A 194 14.70 -12.33 4.64
CA THR A 194 16.15 -12.40 4.97
C THR A 194 16.79 -13.74 4.58
N SER A 195 16.04 -14.61 3.90
CA SER A 195 16.47 -15.90 3.33
C SER A 195 16.07 -15.98 1.85
N ALA A 196 16.26 -17.13 1.19
CA ALA A 196 16.08 -17.30 -0.26
C ALA A 196 14.81 -16.64 -0.84
N GLY A 197 14.95 -15.72 -1.79
CA GLY A 197 13.87 -14.89 -2.34
C GLY A 197 14.01 -13.42 -1.92
N THR A 198 13.07 -12.58 -2.35
CA THR A 198 13.16 -11.12 -2.17
C THR A 198 12.23 -10.63 -1.08
N PHE A 199 10.95 -11.00 -1.15
CA PHE A 199 9.95 -10.58 -0.17
C PHE A 199 8.84 -11.63 -0.03
N ARG A 200 8.03 -11.46 1.00
CA ARG A 200 6.84 -12.28 1.26
C ARG A 200 5.58 -11.48 1.00
N VAL A 201 4.59 -12.08 0.36
CA VAL A 201 3.25 -11.52 0.20
C VAL A 201 2.25 -12.42 0.93
N THR A 202 1.42 -11.82 1.76
CA THR A 202 0.39 -12.54 2.53
C THR A 202 -0.97 -11.92 2.25
N SER A 203 -2.00 -12.75 2.12
CA SER A 203 -3.37 -12.27 1.98
C SER A 203 -4.12 -12.37 3.31
N TYR A 204 -4.95 -11.38 3.60
CA TYR A 204 -5.89 -11.44 4.71
C TYR A 204 -7.07 -12.35 4.35
N LEU A 205 -7.39 -13.30 5.24
CA LEU A 205 -8.42 -14.29 5.02
C LEU A 205 -9.79 -13.77 5.47
N VAL A 206 -10.12 -13.92 6.75
CA VAL A 206 -11.38 -13.45 7.36
C VAL A 206 -11.12 -12.92 8.77
N SER A 207 -10.37 -13.68 9.56
CA SER A 207 -10.02 -13.35 10.95
C SER A 207 -8.50 -13.28 11.19
N GLY A 208 -7.71 -13.38 10.13
CA GLY A 208 -6.25 -13.43 10.23
C GLY A 208 -5.54 -13.43 8.88
N TRP A 209 -4.24 -13.19 8.94
CA TRP A 209 -3.34 -13.31 7.80
C TRP A 209 -3.09 -14.78 7.47
N GLY A 210 -3.16 -15.12 6.19
CA GLY A 210 -2.92 -16.47 5.70
C GLY A 210 -1.45 -16.86 5.68
N THR A 211 -1.15 -17.93 4.96
CA THR A 211 0.19 -18.45 4.72
C THR A 211 0.97 -17.51 3.78
N PRO A 212 2.12 -16.97 4.21
CA PRO A 212 2.94 -16.11 3.36
C PRO A 212 3.47 -16.86 2.13
N LYS A 213 3.34 -16.24 0.96
CA LYS A 213 4.02 -16.65 -0.28
C LYS A 213 5.30 -15.87 -0.47
N VAL A 214 6.28 -16.49 -1.10
CA VAL A 214 7.58 -15.86 -1.30
C VAL A 214 7.74 -15.58 -2.77
N PHE A 215 8.02 -14.31 -3.07
CA PHE A 215 8.39 -13.91 -4.40
C PHE A 215 9.89 -13.58 -4.45
N ASP A 216 10.50 -14.01 -5.54
CA ASP A 216 11.90 -13.77 -5.85
C ASP A 216 12.00 -12.95 -7.12
N VAL A 217 12.54 -11.75 -6.99
CA VAL A 217 12.86 -10.86 -8.10
C VAL A 217 14.25 -11.23 -8.59
N LYS A 218 14.35 -11.46 -9.89
CA LYS A 218 15.57 -11.87 -10.57
C LYS A 218 15.93 -10.90 -11.67
N ARG A 219 17.24 -10.73 -11.84
CA ARG A 219 17.86 -9.96 -12.91
C ARG A 219 18.90 -10.84 -13.60
N ASN A 220 18.83 -10.97 -14.93
CA ASN A 220 19.74 -11.87 -15.67
C ASN A 220 19.72 -13.32 -15.13
N GLY A 221 18.56 -13.78 -14.66
CA GLY A 221 18.40 -15.11 -14.06
C GLY A 221 18.93 -15.24 -12.62
N VAL A 222 19.51 -14.20 -12.05
CA VAL A 222 20.08 -14.19 -10.69
C VAL A 222 19.12 -13.50 -9.72
N SER A 223 18.85 -14.12 -8.58
CA SER A 223 18.05 -13.53 -7.49
C SER A 223 18.71 -12.25 -6.97
N LEU A 224 17.90 -11.23 -6.72
CA LEU A 224 18.34 -10.04 -6.00
C LEU A 224 18.56 -10.34 -4.50
N GLY A 225 17.91 -11.36 -3.95
CA GLY A 225 17.96 -11.67 -2.52
C GLY A 225 17.39 -10.55 -1.64
N ALA A 226 17.91 -10.42 -0.43
CA ALA A 226 17.52 -9.39 0.52
C ALA A 226 18.03 -8.01 0.09
N ALA A 227 17.22 -6.97 0.28
CA ALA A 227 17.58 -5.59 -0.05
C ALA A 227 18.70 -5.05 0.86
N SER A 228 19.51 -4.14 0.32
CA SER A 228 20.53 -3.39 1.06
C SER A 228 19.91 -2.23 1.84
N HIS A 229 18.88 -1.58 1.27
CA HIS A 229 18.22 -0.42 1.86
C HIS A 229 16.70 -0.45 1.63
N VAL A 230 15.95 0.15 2.55
CA VAL A 230 14.52 0.44 2.42
C VAL A 230 14.25 1.93 2.60
N THR A 231 13.43 2.50 1.74
CA THR A 231 13.03 3.92 1.83
C THR A 231 11.55 4.07 1.58
N VAL A 232 10.84 4.80 2.45
CA VAL A 232 9.43 5.12 2.23
C VAL A 232 9.33 6.26 1.22
N VAL A 233 8.74 5.97 0.05
CA VAL A 233 8.56 6.94 -1.04
C VAL A 233 7.23 7.66 -0.88
N ARG A 234 6.21 6.94 -0.40
CA ARG A 234 4.85 7.44 -0.22
C ARG A 234 4.19 6.79 0.99
N ASN A 235 3.49 7.59 1.79
CA ASN A 235 2.73 7.11 2.94
C ASN A 235 1.41 7.89 3.08
N ASP A 236 0.46 7.60 2.20
CA ASP A 236 -0.89 8.16 2.28
C ASP A 236 -1.89 7.05 2.62
N PRO A 237 -2.99 7.35 3.31
CA PRO A 237 -4.00 6.35 3.65
C PRO A 237 -4.58 5.60 2.44
N CYS A 238 -4.57 6.20 1.24
CA CYS A 238 -5.04 5.56 0.02
C CYS A 238 -3.98 4.71 -0.68
N GLU A 239 -2.68 4.99 -0.50
CA GLU A 239 -1.58 4.27 -1.15
C GLU A 239 -0.26 4.50 -0.42
N VAL A 240 0.48 3.42 -0.20
CA VAL A 240 1.86 3.47 0.31
C VAL A 240 2.82 2.84 -0.70
N VAL A 241 4.05 3.37 -0.72
CA VAL A 241 5.13 2.88 -1.58
C VAL A 241 6.42 2.86 -0.79
N VAL A 242 7.07 1.69 -0.76
CA VAL A 242 8.45 1.54 -0.29
C VAL A 242 9.36 1.19 -1.45
N ARG A 243 10.57 1.75 -1.45
CA ARG A 243 11.64 1.44 -2.39
C ARG A 243 12.65 0.53 -1.71
N LEU A 244 12.86 -0.63 -2.31
CA LEU A 244 13.94 -1.55 -1.98
C LEU A 244 15.11 -1.28 -2.90
N THR A 245 16.33 -1.20 -2.36
CA THR A 245 17.55 -0.94 -3.14
C THR A 245 18.58 -2.03 -2.94
N TRP A 246 19.20 -2.46 -4.03
CA TRP A 246 20.37 -3.34 -4.05
C TRP A 246 21.55 -2.63 -4.68
N ASP A 247 22.62 -2.52 -3.93
CA ASP A 247 23.84 -1.88 -4.39
C ASP A 247 24.70 -2.85 -5.19
N HIS A 248 25.06 -2.43 -6.40
CA HIS A 248 26.12 -3.06 -7.17
C HIS A 248 27.05 -1.96 -7.72
N ALA A 249 28.30 -2.30 -8.00
CA ALA A 249 29.21 -1.39 -8.68
C ALA A 249 29.24 -1.72 -10.19
N PRO A 250 29.05 -0.76 -11.11
CA PRO A 250 28.83 0.68 -10.91
C PRO A 250 27.34 1.12 -10.92
N SER A 251 26.37 0.26 -10.58
CA SER A 251 24.93 0.54 -10.72
C SER A 251 24.09 -0.04 -9.60
N ARG A 252 22.97 0.59 -9.25
CA ARG A 252 21.97 0.01 -8.35
C ARG A 252 20.78 -0.62 -9.10
N SER A 253 20.14 -1.58 -8.44
CA SER A 253 18.80 -2.07 -8.79
C SER A 253 17.81 -1.58 -7.74
N THR A 254 16.60 -1.20 -8.14
CA THR A 254 15.54 -0.79 -7.23
C THR A 254 14.23 -1.49 -7.55
N VAL A 255 13.46 -1.78 -6.51
CA VAL A 255 12.10 -2.31 -6.63
C VAL A 255 11.18 -1.43 -5.79
N ASP A 256 10.28 -0.73 -6.45
CA ASP A 256 9.20 -0.02 -5.76
C ASP A 256 8.05 -1.00 -5.52
N VAL A 257 7.68 -1.17 -4.25
CA VAL A 257 6.58 -2.01 -3.79
C VAL A 257 5.45 -1.10 -3.33
N ALA A 258 4.31 -1.17 -4.00
CA ALA A 258 3.16 -0.32 -3.75
C ALA A 258 1.91 -1.14 -3.42
N VAL A 259 1.20 -0.73 -2.36
CA VAL A 259 -0.13 -1.25 -2.01
C VAL A 259 -1.11 -0.11 -1.86
N LYS A 260 -2.28 -0.26 -2.48
CA LYS A 260 -3.35 0.73 -2.52
C LYS A 260 -4.54 0.24 -1.71
N ARG A 261 -5.24 1.11 -0.98
CA ARG A 261 -6.48 0.77 -0.26
C ARG A 261 -7.41 -0.02 -1.17
N GLY A 262 -7.97 -1.11 -0.66
CA GLY A 262 -8.88 -1.96 -1.42
C GLY A 262 -8.20 -2.92 -2.39
N ALA A 263 -6.97 -2.72 -2.84
CA ALA A 263 -6.33 -3.61 -3.83
C ALA A 263 -6.12 -5.04 -3.31
N ARG A 264 -6.38 -6.04 -4.16
CA ARG A 264 -5.96 -7.44 -3.99
C ARG A 264 -4.64 -7.75 -4.71
N HIS A 265 -3.86 -6.72 -5.01
CA HIS A 265 -2.59 -6.86 -5.68
C HIS A 265 -1.55 -5.90 -5.09
N VAL A 266 -0.29 -6.29 -5.24
CA VAL A 266 0.90 -5.51 -4.93
C VAL A 266 1.48 -5.06 -6.26
N SER A 267 1.55 -3.75 -6.49
CA SER A 267 2.19 -3.20 -7.69
C SER A 267 3.71 -3.15 -7.48
N LEU A 268 4.46 -3.56 -8.49
CA LEU A 268 5.91 -3.63 -8.47
C LEU A 268 6.48 -2.84 -9.66
N THR A 269 7.50 -2.03 -9.41
CA THR A 269 8.28 -1.40 -10.49
C THR A 269 9.74 -1.77 -10.31
N LEU A 270 10.22 -2.69 -11.15
CA LEU A 270 11.60 -3.16 -11.15
C LEU A 270 12.44 -2.22 -12.02
N GLN A 271 13.54 -1.68 -11.51
CA GLN A 271 14.37 -0.70 -12.22
C GLN A 271 15.87 -0.94 -12.04
N GLN A 272 16.65 -0.62 -13.06
CA GLN A 272 18.11 -0.54 -13.01
C GLN A 272 18.58 0.69 -13.80
N ALA A 273 19.43 1.52 -13.18
CA ALA A 273 19.71 2.87 -13.67
C ALA A 273 20.49 2.91 -15.01
N ASN A 274 21.36 1.93 -15.28
CA ASN A 274 22.41 2.12 -16.30
C ASN A 274 22.49 1.02 -17.39
N VAL A 275 21.75 -0.09 -17.26
CA VAL A 275 21.82 -1.23 -18.19
C VAL A 275 20.47 -1.92 -18.31
N ALA A 276 20.03 -2.19 -19.54
CA ALA A 276 18.87 -3.01 -19.82
C ALA A 276 19.15 -4.50 -19.64
N GLY A 277 18.14 -5.28 -19.28
CA GLY A 277 18.22 -6.73 -19.36
C GLY A 277 16.98 -7.42 -18.83
N PRO A 278 16.96 -8.75 -18.90
CA PRO A 278 15.80 -9.52 -18.49
C PRO A 278 15.55 -9.36 -16.98
N TRP A 279 14.32 -8.93 -16.71
CA TRP A 279 13.69 -8.95 -15.40
C TRP A 279 12.78 -10.17 -15.30
N ARG A 280 12.73 -10.76 -14.12
CA ARG A 280 11.91 -11.93 -13.82
C ARG A 280 11.41 -11.87 -12.39
N ILE A 281 10.21 -12.40 -12.17
CA ILE A 281 9.64 -12.61 -10.84
C ILE A 281 9.09 -14.04 -10.77
N ASP A 282 9.46 -14.77 -9.72
CA ASP A 282 9.01 -16.14 -9.47
C ASP A 282 8.39 -16.27 -8.08
N ASP A 283 7.42 -17.16 -7.92
CA ASP A 283 7.14 -17.75 -6.62
C ASP A 283 8.25 -18.75 -6.27
N ASN A 284 9.01 -18.44 -5.23
CA ASN A 284 10.15 -19.23 -4.78
C ASN A 284 9.75 -20.42 -3.89
N GLY A 285 8.45 -20.62 -3.63
CA GLY A 285 7.95 -21.64 -2.70
C GLY A 285 6.78 -22.49 -3.23
N GLY A 286 6.34 -22.29 -4.47
CA GLY A 286 5.13 -22.91 -5.01
C GLY A 286 5.35 -23.74 -6.27
N GLY A 287 5.06 -25.05 -6.19
CA GLY A 287 4.74 -25.87 -7.36
C GLY A 287 3.30 -25.64 -7.84
N GLY A 288 2.97 -26.08 -9.06
CA GLY A 288 1.60 -26.03 -9.56
C GLY A 288 1.52 -26.10 -11.08
N VAL A 289 0.30 -26.11 -11.59
CA VAL A 289 -0.02 -25.88 -13.00
C VAL A 289 -0.25 -24.39 -13.19
N VAL A 290 0.34 -23.81 -14.23
CA VAL A 290 0.18 -22.40 -14.55
C VAL A 290 -0.74 -22.27 -15.76
N SER A 291 -1.82 -21.52 -15.58
CA SER A 291 -2.62 -21.01 -16.71
C SER A 291 -1.88 -19.79 -17.26
N ASP A 292 -1.40 -19.89 -18.50
CA ASP A 292 -0.75 -18.79 -19.20
C ASP A 292 -1.79 -17.95 -19.94
N GLN A 293 -1.99 -16.72 -19.47
CA GLN A 293 -2.88 -15.73 -20.07
C GLN A 293 -2.10 -14.48 -20.48
N LEU A 294 -0.78 -14.54 -20.68
CA LEU A 294 0.05 -13.36 -20.93
C LEU A 294 -0.33 -12.63 -22.22
N ALA A 295 -0.52 -13.36 -23.32
CA ALA A 295 -0.91 -12.76 -24.59
C ALA A 295 -2.36 -12.21 -24.57
N ALA A 296 -3.30 -12.99 -24.02
CA ALA A 296 -4.71 -12.62 -24.01
C ALA A 296 -5.01 -11.52 -22.98
N SER A 297 -4.48 -11.67 -21.77
CA SER A 297 -4.84 -10.84 -20.62
C SER A 297 -3.67 -10.18 -19.88
N GLY A 298 -2.42 -10.60 -20.09
CA GLY A 298 -1.24 -9.96 -19.47
C GLY A 298 -0.82 -10.55 -18.11
N TYR A 299 -1.33 -11.74 -17.75
CA TYR A 299 -0.98 -12.41 -16.50
C TYR A 299 -0.82 -13.92 -16.64
N ILE A 300 -0.18 -14.52 -15.65
CA ILE A 300 -0.21 -15.96 -15.38
C ILE A 300 -0.92 -16.23 -14.06
N GLU A 301 -1.61 -17.34 -13.97
CA GLU A 301 -2.37 -17.75 -12.78
C GLU A 301 -1.92 -19.13 -12.32
N ARG A 302 -1.65 -19.27 -11.02
CA ARG A 302 -1.33 -20.56 -10.40
C ARG A 302 -2.59 -21.31 -10.02
N GLN A 303 -2.66 -22.56 -10.45
CA GLN A 303 -3.69 -23.53 -10.09
C GLN A 303 -3.05 -24.88 -9.69
N PRO A 304 -3.69 -25.71 -8.85
CA PRO A 304 -4.91 -25.43 -8.07
C PRO A 304 -4.63 -24.43 -6.93
N SER A 305 -5.63 -24.24 -6.06
CA SER A 305 -5.53 -23.31 -4.94
C SER A 305 -4.44 -23.73 -3.98
N ASP A 306 -3.84 -22.75 -3.32
CA ASP A 306 -2.95 -23.04 -2.22
C ASP A 306 -3.69 -23.57 -0.98
N VAL A 307 -2.93 -23.81 0.09
CA VAL A 307 -3.45 -24.31 1.36
C VAL A 307 -4.52 -23.40 1.98
N ASP A 308 -4.54 -22.11 1.64
CA ASP A 308 -5.53 -21.14 2.12
C ASP A 308 -6.72 -20.99 1.15
N GLY A 309 -6.78 -21.82 0.11
CA GLY A 309 -7.83 -21.77 -0.91
C GLY A 309 -7.65 -20.64 -1.92
N ASN A 310 -6.48 -20.02 -2.04
CA ASN A 310 -6.22 -18.90 -2.94
C ASN A 310 -5.59 -19.32 -4.25
N PHE A 311 -5.95 -18.64 -5.35
CA PHE A 311 -5.08 -18.56 -6.51
C PHE A 311 -4.19 -17.34 -6.40
N TRP A 312 -3.00 -17.44 -6.99
CA TRP A 312 -2.04 -16.35 -7.09
C TRP A 312 -1.84 -16.01 -8.54
N VAL A 313 -1.69 -14.72 -8.81
CA VAL A 313 -1.57 -14.18 -10.16
C VAL A 313 -0.31 -13.34 -10.21
N ILE A 314 0.47 -13.47 -11.28
CA ILE A 314 1.56 -12.54 -11.55
C ILE A 314 1.35 -11.99 -12.95
N GLY A 315 1.42 -10.68 -13.10
CA GLY A 315 1.18 -10.05 -14.40
C GLY A 315 2.05 -8.84 -14.64
N THR A 316 1.99 -8.34 -15.86
CA THR A 316 2.82 -7.23 -16.32
C THR A 316 2.14 -6.51 -17.49
N THR A 317 2.54 -5.27 -17.74
CA THR A 317 2.08 -4.53 -18.92
C THR A 317 2.97 -4.76 -20.14
N VAL A 318 4.16 -5.34 -19.98
CA VAL A 318 5.11 -5.56 -21.09
C VAL A 318 5.00 -6.98 -21.65
N ALA A 319 5.55 -7.21 -22.84
CA ALA A 319 5.65 -8.56 -23.38
C ALA A 319 6.48 -9.45 -22.44
N ALA A 320 5.94 -10.60 -22.07
CA ALA A 320 6.56 -11.55 -21.17
C ALA A 320 6.21 -12.99 -21.57
N ALA A 321 6.97 -13.93 -21.03
CA ALA A 321 6.70 -15.37 -21.12
C ALA A 321 6.65 -15.98 -19.71
N ALA A 322 5.86 -17.04 -19.55
CA ALA A 322 5.88 -17.85 -18.34
C ALA A 322 7.29 -18.44 -18.15
N ALA A 323 7.79 -18.45 -16.91
CA ALA A 323 9.12 -18.86 -16.56
C ALA A 323 9.13 -19.64 -15.24
N GLY A 324 10.00 -20.65 -15.16
CA GLY A 324 10.06 -21.52 -13.98
C GLY A 324 8.76 -22.29 -13.75
N THR A 325 8.46 -22.57 -12.49
CA THR A 325 7.23 -23.31 -12.12
C THR A 325 6.04 -22.38 -11.97
N PHE A 326 6.24 -21.19 -11.37
CA PHE A 326 5.23 -20.13 -11.32
C PHE A 326 5.94 -18.78 -11.28
N GLY A 327 6.21 -18.22 -12.45
CA GLY A 327 6.92 -16.96 -12.61
C GLY A 327 6.77 -16.41 -14.02
N LEU A 328 7.10 -15.13 -14.19
CA LEU A 328 7.16 -14.50 -15.51
C LEU A 328 8.50 -13.81 -15.74
N GLN A 329 8.91 -13.77 -17.00
CA GLN A 329 10.10 -13.06 -17.44
C GLN A 329 9.74 -12.14 -18.59
N GLY A 330 10.22 -10.89 -18.56
CA GLY A 330 10.10 -9.96 -19.69
C GLY A 330 10.77 -10.52 -20.95
N SER A 331 10.07 -10.47 -22.08
CA SER A 331 10.54 -11.05 -23.34
C SER A 331 11.71 -10.28 -23.95
N ALA A 332 11.85 -9.00 -23.59
CA ALA A 332 12.96 -8.15 -24.02
C ALA A 332 13.70 -7.57 -22.82
N PRO A 333 15.04 -7.46 -22.89
CA PRO A 333 15.85 -6.62 -22.03
C PRO A 333 15.26 -5.23 -21.79
N SER A 334 15.07 -4.82 -20.54
CA SER A 334 14.64 -3.46 -20.21
C SER A 334 15.36 -2.92 -18.96
N SER A 335 15.47 -1.60 -18.86
CA SER A 335 15.90 -0.93 -17.63
C SER A 335 14.78 -0.87 -16.60
N VAL A 336 13.52 -0.97 -17.03
CA VAL A 336 12.32 -0.91 -16.19
C VAL A 336 11.34 -2.01 -16.59
N MET A 337 10.79 -2.74 -15.62
CA MET A 337 9.68 -3.66 -15.81
C MET A 337 8.59 -3.39 -14.76
N PRO A 338 7.41 -2.89 -15.16
CA PRO A 338 6.24 -2.86 -14.29
C PRO A 338 5.62 -4.26 -14.21
N CYS A 339 5.31 -4.72 -13.01
CA CYS A 339 4.59 -5.98 -12.80
C CYS A 339 3.72 -5.89 -11.54
N TYR A 340 3.01 -6.97 -11.22
CA TYR A 340 2.28 -7.09 -9.98
C TYR A 340 2.19 -8.54 -9.51
N VAL A 341 1.98 -8.69 -8.21
CA VAL A 341 1.55 -9.95 -7.59
C VAL A 341 0.14 -9.75 -7.07
N GLY A 342 -0.80 -10.55 -7.56
CA GLY A 342 -2.21 -10.52 -7.18
C GLY A 342 -2.64 -11.79 -6.44
N VAL A 343 -3.70 -11.66 -5.65
CA VAL A 343 -4.38 -12.78 -4.99
C VAL A 343 -5.85 -12.83 -5.39
N VAL A 344 -6.30 -14.04 -5.73
CA VAL A 344 -7.70 -14.37 -6.01
C VAL A 344 -8.20 -15.17 -4.80
N ARG A 345 -8.91 -14.48 -3.90
CA ARG A 345 -9.44 -15.10 -2.68
C ARG A 345 -10.48 -16.15 -3.03
N SER A 346 -10.40 -17.29 -2.34
CA SER A 346 -11.28 -18.45 -2.55
C SER A 346 -11.16 -19.11 -3.94
N GLY A 347 -10.10 -18.77 -4.71
CA GLY A 347 -9.75 -19.45 -5.96
C GLY A 347 -10.93 -19.53 -6.93
N GLN A 348 -11.41 -20.75 -7.20
CA GLN A 348 -12.54 -20.98 -8.12
C GLN A 348 -13.87 -20.35 -7.66
N PHE A 349 -14.01 -20.05 -6.37
CA PHE A 349 -15.19 -19.41 -5.78
C PHE A 349 -14.98 -17.92 -5.52
N ALA A 350 -14.04 -17.29 -6.24
CA ALA A 350 -13.81 -15.86 -6.14
C ALA A 350 -15.08 -15.07 -6.43
N GLN A 351 -15.30 -14.02 -5.65
CA GLN A 351 -16.41 -13.11 -5.86
C GLN A 351 -16.25 -12.35 -7.17
N ASN A 352 -17.36 -11.92 -7.76
CA ASN A 352 -17.33 -11.01 -8.90
C ASN A 352 -16.67 -9.68 -8.46
N GLY A 353 -15.54 -9.35 -9.06
CA GLY A 353 -14.63 -8.28 -8.62
C GLY A 353 -13.26 -8.77 -8.18
N ASP A 354 -13.12 -10.06 -7.88
CA ASP A 354 -11.89 -10.67 -7.34
C ASP A 354 -11.38 -11.85 -8.19
N THR A 355 -11.95 -12.11 -9.37
CA THR A 355 -11.39 -13.11 -10.31
C THR A 355 -10.03 -12.67 -10.85
N ALA A 356 -9.20 -13.60 -11.34
CA ALA A 356 -7.86 -13.30 -11.85
C ALA A 356 -7.87 -12.19 -12.93
N ALA A 357 -8.81 -12.28 -13.88
CA ALA A 357 -9.01 -11.27 -14.92
C ALA A 357 -9.37 -9.88 -14.35
N GLN A 358 -10.17 -9.83 -13.28
CA GLN A 358 -10.60 -8.57 -12.67
C GLN A 358 -9.53 -7.96 -11.76
N VAL A 359 -8.74 -8.79 -11.07
CA VAL A 359 -7.55 -8.32 -10.35
C VAL A 359 -6.54 -7.71 -11.33
N ASN A 360 -6.34 -8.35 -12.49
CA ASN A 360 -5.51 -7.80 -13.57
C ASN A 360 -6.09 -6.50 -14.14
N ALA A 361 -7.39 -6.47 -14.45
CA ALA A 361 -8.05 -5.27 -14.96
C ALA A 361 -7.93 -4.09 -13.98
N GLN A 362 -8.08 -4.35 -12.68
CA GLN A 362 -7.86 -3.36 -11.63
C GLN A 362 -6.41 -2.90 -11.58
N TYR A 363 -5.42 -3.80 -11.70
CA TYR A 363 -4.02 -3.38 -11.82
C TYR A 363 -3.85 -2.47 -13.06
N LEU A 364 -4.29 -2.88 -14.24
CA LEU A 364 -4.16 -2.06 -15.45
C LEU A 364 -4.87 -0.71 -15.33
N GLY A 365 -5.99 -0.66 -14.61
CA GLY A 365 -6.79 0.54 -14.40
C GLY A 365 -6.54 1.28 -13.08
N THR A 366 -5.49 0.96 -12.33
CA THR A 366 -5.21 1.62 -11.04
C THR A 366 -4.84 3.08 -11.27
N PRO A 367 -5.59 4.05 -10.71
CA PRO A 367 -5.25 5.46 -10.81
C PRO A 367 -4.22 5.87 -9.75
N GLY A 368 -3.40 6.87 -10.08
CA GLY A 368 -2.79 7.70 -9.05
C GLY A 368 -3.90 8.45 -8.30
N GLU A 369 -3.78 8.53 -6.98
CA GLU A 369 -4.82 9.13 -6.14
C GLU A 369 -4.22 10.09 -5.14
N THR A 370 -4.94 11.17 -4.85
CA THR A 370 -4.71 12.04 -3.68
C THR A 370 -6.04 12.31 -3.00
N GLU A 371 -6.11 12.15 -1.69
CA GLU A 371 -7.31 12.43 -0.90
C GLU A 371 -7.21 13.85 -0.31
N ARG A 372 -8.31 14.60 -0.31
CA ARG A 372 -8.43 15.88 0.38
C ARG A 372 -9.77 16.05 1.05
N VAL A 373 -9.80 16.74 2.18
CA VAL A 373 -11.04 17.14 2.85
C VAL A 373 -11.54 18.44 2.25
N ILE A 374 -12.82 18.50 1.92
CA ILE A 374 -13.53 19.65 1.36
C ILE A 374 -14.77 19.96 2.20
N SER A 375 -15.22 21.21 2.18
CA SER A 375 -16.55 21.57 2.71
C SER A 375 -17.65 20.98 1.82
N ARG A 376 -18.75 20.54 2.44
CA ARG A 376 -19.96 20.13 1.70
C ARG A 376 -20.63 21.27 0.95
#